data_AF-A0A0Q9WSH3-F1
#
_entry.id   AF-A0A0Q9WSH3-F1
#
_cell.length_a   1.000
_cell.length_b   1.000
_cell.length_c   1.000
_cell.angle_alpha   90.00
_cell.angle_beta   90.00
_cell.angle_gamma   90.00
#
_symmetry.space_group_name_H-M   'P 1'
#
loop_
_entity.id
_entity.type
_entity.pdbx_description
1 polymer ?
#
loop_
_entity_poly.entity_id
_entity_poly.type
_entity_poly.pdbx_seq_one_letter_code
_entity_poly.pdbx_strand_id
1 'polypeptide(L)'
;MQTDGVMTMPEIIGILFFFLLYIIINVVDVYLVSLAMKAYKNELEELNSMKQTEEIAAKREILKKKYNSIAADHRVHILKRKPTYISNNYDKFSFITTRSTVHVTLERDSASRSDMYNMDASRNANLFTDFFCAFRPVALADWRKANMLMRIFYIVRAPAVIVCVIYIPLVDYELDKNGWSKLLNCLHIVINPAITIIFGKALMFRDRSRLWYYNIPDDCIYGFYSFAITIPIAIFTFWHSRTSAPPAYHWLYIIMNLTGSMFLTFHCACEISLIMDVCGHILKVPSDFMGVTVKAVADSIPDLIVNTSMALLGYEKMAYAASIGSSFCALILTTSTVMAAKSLTGKIVTASSMTGRYGDNAYILIILGILSTLLWTALLNFNARRSVGLFSMFIYLLYLIFVVLIRAGIIHQFAYDSFLSDAYEP
;
A
#
# COMPACT_ATOMS: atom_id res chain seq x y z
N MET A 1 -0.08 -41.92 -4.42
CA MET A 1 -1.08 -41.26 -3.55
C MET A 1 -1.90 -40.35 -4.44
N GLN A 2 -3.04 -40.84 -4.95
CA GLN A 2 -4.07 -39.96 -5.49
C GLN A 2 -4.57 -39.14 -4.30
N THR A 3 -4.16 -37.90 -4.21
CA THR A 3 -4.82 -36.94 -3.33
C THR A 3 -6.20 -36.70 -3.92
N ASP A 4 -7.26 -36.91 -3.14
CA ASP A 4 -8.66 -36.78 -3.57
C ASP A 4 -9.06 -35.37 -4.08
N GLY A 5 -8.09 -34.46 -4.30
CA GLY A 5 -8.31 -33.09 -4.78
C GLY A 5 -9.11 -32.21 -3.81
N VAL A 6 -9.60 -32.79 -2.71
CA VAL A 6 -10.34 -32.13 -1.63
C VAL A 6 -9.34 -31.58 -0.63
N MET A 7 -9.36 -30.26 -0.47
CA MET A 7 -8.49 -29.58 0.47
C MET A 7 -9.08 -29.68 1.88
N THR A 8 -8.32 -30.21 2.84
CA THR A 8 -8.76 -30.42 4.21
C THR A 8 -8.49 -29.18 5.07
N MET A 9 -9.31 -28.95 6.10
CA MET A 9 -9.12 -27.84 7.08
C MET A 9 -7.68 -27.71 7.64
N PRO A 10 -6.97 -28.80 8.01
CA PRO A 10 -5.58 -28.67 8.47
C PRO A 10 -4.62 -28.15 7.40
N GLU A 11 -4.85 -28.41 6.11
CA GLU A 11 -4.01 -27.87 5.03
C GLU A 11 -4.21 -26.35 4.90
N ILE A 12 -5.45 -25.87 5.01
CA ILE A 12 -5.77 -24.43 4.99
C ILE A 12 -5.12 -23.71 6.18
N ILE A 13 -5.20 -24.30 7.38
CA ILE A 13 -4.54 -23.78 8.59
C ILE A 13 -3.01 -23.81 8.41
N GLY A 14 -2.47 -24.86 7.79
CA GLY A 14 -1.05 -24.98 7.47
C GLY A 14 -0.53 -23.86 6.58
N ILE A 15 -1.28 -23.47 5.54
CA ILE A 15 -0.93 -22.35 4.65
C ILE A 15 -0.92 -21.02 5.40
N LEU A 16 -1.93 -20.76 6.25
CA LEU A 16 -1.96 -19.55 7.08
C LEU A 16 -0.81 -19.52 8.09
N PHE A 17 -0.51 -20.67 8.71
CA PHE A 17 0.60 -20.80 9.65
C PHE A 17 1.95 -20.53 8.96
N PHE A 18 2.14 -21.03 7.74
CA PHE A 18 3.33 -20.75 6.94
C PHE A 18 3.55 -19.25 6.72
N PHE A 19 2.47 -18.51 6.43
CA PHE A 19 2.54 -17.05 6.27
C PHE A 19 2.89 -16.32 7.58
N LEU A 20 2.29 -16.72 8.71
CA LEU A 20 2.65 -16.17 10.02
C LEU A 20 4.10 -16.44 10.37
N LEU A 21 4.59 -17.66 10.09
CA LEU A 21 5.98 -18.04 10.30
C LEU A 21 6.92 -17.22 9.40
N TYR A 22 6.56 -16.97 8.15
CA TYR A 22 7.28 -16.07 7.26
C TYR A 22 7.38 -14.64 7.84
N ILE A 23 6.28 -14.07 8.35
CA ILE A 23 6.31 -12.76 9.00
C ILE A 23 7.23 -12.77 10.21
N ILE A 24 7.11 -13.78 11.08
CA ILE A 24 7.94 -13.90 12.28
C ILE A 24 9.42 -13.96 11.91
N ILE A 25 9.80 -14.75 10.91
CA ILE A 25 11.20 -14.84 10.43
C ILE A 25 11.69 -13.46 9.96
N ASN A 26 10.91 -12.73 9.17
CA ASN A 26 11.32 -11.40 8.71
C ASN A 26 11.45 -10.40 9.86
N VAL A 27 10.55 -10.44 10.85
CA VAL A 27 10.64 -9.57 12.03
C VAL A 27 11.87 -9.92 12.87
N VAL A 28 12.16 -11.21 13.04
CA VAL A 28 13.37 -11.69 13.75
C VAL A 28 14.62 -11.27 12.99
N ASP A 29 14.65 -11.37 11.66
CA ASP A 29 15.78 -10.92 10.85
C ASP A 29 16.05 -9.41 11.03
N VAL A 30 15.02 -8.57 10.94
CA VAL A 30 15.14 -7.13 11.21
C VAL A 30 15.65 -6.86 12.63
N TYR A 31 15.16 -7.62 13.62
CA TYR A 31 15.61 -7.52 14.99
C TYR A 31 17.09 -7.91 15.15
N LEU A 32 17.52 -9.01 14.52
CA LEU A 32 18.92 -9.47 14.52
C LEU A 32 19.85 -8.45 13.85
N VAL A 33 19.44 -7.84 12.73
CA VAL A 33 20.18 -6.77 12.07
C VAL A 33 20.33 -5.55 13.00
N SER A 34 19.28 -5.19 13.73
CA SER A 34 19.32 -4.08 14.68
C SER A 34 20.28 -4.34 15.85
N LEU A 35 20.33 -5.59 16.34
CA LEU A 35 21.28 -6.02 17.36
C LEU A 35 22.72 -6.01 16.83
N ALA A 36 22.95 -6.54 15.63
CA ALA A 36 24.27 -6.54 15.00
C ALA A 36 24.80 -5.11 14.82
N MET A 37 23.96 -4.18 14.38
CA MET A 37 24.36 -2.76 14.29
C MET A 37 24.72 -2.15 15.64
N LYS A 38 23.96 -2.46 16.70
CA LYS A 38 24.27 -1.97 18.05
C LYS A 38 25.60 -2.55 18.56
N ALA A 39 25.86 -3.83 18.30
CA ALA A 39 27.14 -4.47 18.62
C ALA A 39 28.30 -3.80 17.87
N TYR A 40 28.18 -3.57 16.55
CA TYR A 40 29.20 -2.86 15.78
C TYR A 40 29.42 -1.42 16.23
N LYS A 41 28.35 -0.72 16.65
CA LYS A 41 28.46 0.63 17.19
C LYS A 41 29.26 0.63 18.50
N ASN A 42 28.96 -0.29 19.41
CA ASN A 42 29.67 -0.43 20.68
C ASN A 42 31.14 -0.79 20.45
N GLU A 43 31.44 -1.77 19.58
CA GLU A 43 32.83 -2.15 19.27
C GLU A 43 33.60 -0.97 18.62
N LEU A 44 32.93 -0.13 17.82
CA LEU A 44 33.52 1.08 17.26
C LEU A 44 33.81 2.14 18.34
N GLU A 45 32.92 2.31 19.33
CA GLU A 45 33.12 3.20 20.48
C GLU A 45 34.30 2.73 21.36
N GLU A 46 34.41 1.43 21.61
CA GLU A 46 35.53 0.82 22.33
C GLU A 46 36.87 1.04 21.61
N LEU A 47 36.92 0.76 20.29
CA LEU A 47 38.11 1.00 19.46
C LEU A 47 38.51 2.48 19.41
N ASN A 48 37.57 3.41 19.53
CA ASN A 48 37.85 4.85 19.58
C ASN A 48 38.43 5.30 20.93
N SER A 49 38.20 4.54 22.01
CA SER A 49 38.74 4.83 23.35
C SER A 49 40.17 4.31 23.57
N MET A 50 40.64 3.39 22.72
CA MET A 50 41.98 2.81 22.78
C MET A 50 43.03 3.70 22.11
N LYS A 51 44.30 3.61 22.55
CA LYS A 51 45.43 4.30 21.89
C LYS A 51 45.57 3.84 20.44
N GLN A 52 45.77 4.77 19.51
CA GLN A 52 45.86 4.49 18.08
C GLN A 52 47.14 3.71 17.72
N THR A 53 46.97 2.42 17.46
CA THR A 53 47.95 1.55 16.79
C THR A 53 47.52 1.30 15.34
N GLU A 54 48.46 1.04 14.43
CA GLU A 54 48.20 0.85 12.99
C GLU A 54 47.21 -0.31 12.70
N GLU A 55 47.27 -1.40 13.48
CA GLU A 55 46.33 -2.53 13.40
C GLU A 55 44.90 -2.16 13.87
N ILE A 56 44.78 -1.33 14.90
CA ILE A 56 43.49 -0.86 15.44
C ILE A 56 42.81 0.07 14.42
N ALA A 57 43.60 0.88 13.70
CA ALA A 57 43.10 1.74 12.63
C ALA A 57 42.52 0.93 11.45
N ALA A 58 43.20 -0.14 11.03
CA ALA A 58 42.72 -1.03 9.97
C ALA A 58 41.44 -1.78 10.38
N LYS A 59 41.42 -2.34 11.61
CA LYS A 59 40.22 -3.02 12.15
C LYS A 59 39.03 -2.06 12.23
N ARG A 60 39.26 -0.82 12.66
CA ARG A 60 38.23 0.23 12.71
C ARG A 60 37.67 0.54 11.32
N GLU A 61 38.51 0.63 10.29
CA GLU A 61 38.04 0.94 8.94
C GLU A 61 37.17 -0.18 8.36
N ILE A 62 37.56 -1.45 8.57
CA ILE A 62 36.79 -2.63 8.16
C ILE A 62 35.43 -2.64 8.88
N LEU A 63 35.43 -2.43 10.20
CA LEU A 63 34.22 -2.45 11.01
C LEU A 63 33.29 -1.28 10.65
N LYS A 64 33.86 -0.10 10.40
CA LYS A 64 33.12 1.08 9.92
C LYS A 64 32.54 0.85 8.53
N LYS A 65 33.26 0.18 7.62
CA LYS A 65 32.72 -0.23 6.31
C LYS A 65 31.54 -1.20 6.46
N LYS A 66 31.66 -2.23 7.31
CA LYS A 66 30.57 -3.18 7.61
C LYS A 66 29.35 -2.50 8.26
N TYR A 67 29.60 -1.62 9.23
CA TYR A 67 28.54 -0.82 9.85
C TYR A 67 27.86 0.06 8.81
N ASN A 68 28.62 0.79 7.99
CA ASN A 68 28.06 1.67 6.97
C ASN A 68 27.28 0.91 5.89
N SER A 69 27.71 -0.29 5.47
CA SER A 69 26.96 -1.09 4.51
C SER A 69 25.63 -1.57 5.08
N ILE A 70 25.61 -2.01 6.34
CA ILE A 70 24.37 -2.46 7.01
C ILE A 70 23.46 -1.27 7.33
N ALA A 71 24.04 -0.15 7.79
CA ALA A 71 23.30 1.06 8.13
C ALA A 71 22.70 1.74 6.90
N ALA A 72 23.36 1.67 5.74
CA ALA A 72 22.83 2.19 4.48
C ALA A 72 21.55 1.48 4.03
N ASP A 73 21.45 0.16 4.24
CA ASP A 73 20.24 -0.60 3.92
C ASP A 73 19.18 -0.54 5.05
N HIS A 74 19.59 -0.29 6.32
CA HIS A 74 18.66 -0.22 7.46
C HIS A 74 17.99 1.15 7.67
N ARG A 75 18.65 2.26 7.31
CA ARG A 75 18.06 3.60 7.45
C ARG A 75 17.21 3.94 6.21
N VAL A 76 15.89 3.86 6.34
CA VAL A 76 14.98 4.54 5.41
C VAL A 76 15.11 6.05 5.66
N HIS A 77 16.00 6.70 4.93
CA HIS A 77 16.08 8.16 4.92
C HIS A 77 14.82 8.69 4.24
N ILE A 78 14.05 9.58 4.86
CA ILE A 78 12.90 10.20 4.20
C ILE A 78 13.46 11.15 3.13
N LEU A 79 13.27 10.83 1.86
CA LEU A 79 13.79 11.59 0.74
C LEU A 79 12.74 12.62 0.39
N LYS A 80 13.11 13.90 0.40
CA LYS A 80 12.18 14.98 0.07
C LYS A 80 11.61 14.73 -1.32
N ARG A 81 10.27 14.67 -1.42
CA ARG A 81 9.61 14.59 -2.71
C ARG A 81 10.09 15.70 -3.63
N LYS A 82 10.72 15.33 -4.76
CA LYS A 82 10.90 16.28 -5.85
C LYS A 82 9.49 16.67 -6.30
N PRO A 83 9.17 17.96 -6.36
CA PRO A 83 7.90 18.37 -6.93
C PRO A 83 7.77 17.71 -8.30
N THR A 84 6.59 17.14 -8.59
CA THR A 84 6.28 16.31 -9.77
C THR A 84 6.27 17.14 -11.06
N TYR A 85 7.16 18.12 -11.17
CA TYR A 85 7.46 18.81 -12.40
C TYR A 85 7.91 17.74 -13.39
N ILE A 86 7.01 17.39 -14.30
CA ILE A 86 7.39 17.13 -15.68
C ILE A 86 8.16 18.38 -16.06
N SER A 87 9.49 18.31 -15.96
CA SER A 87 10.35 19.34 -16.52
C SER A 87 9.85 19.54 -17.94
N ASN A 88 9.49 20.77 -18.28
CA ASN A 88 9.22 21.21 -19.65
C ASN A 88 10.47 21.10 -20.54
N ASN A 89 11.49 20.33 -20.13
CA ASN A 89 12.50 19.86 -21.06
C ASN A 89 11.83 18.89 -22.03
N TYR A 90 11.41 19.46 -23.16
CA TYR A 90 11.49 18.84 -24.48
C TYR A 90 12.92 18.39 -24.85
N ASP A 91 13.81 18.15 -23.87
CA ASP A 91 15.07 17.49 -24.11
C ASP A 91 14.75 16.03 -24.32
N LYS A 92 14.55 15.71 -25.60
CA LYS A 92 14.71 14.43 -26.28
C LYS A 92 14.32 13.23 -25.42
N PHE A 93 13.31 12.48 -25.87
CA PHE A 93 13.13 11.07 -25.52
C PHE A 93 14.49 10.36 -25.50
N SER A 94 15.14 10.35 -24.33
CA SER A 94 16.47 9.81 -24.16
C SER A 94 16.25 8.39 -23.74
N PHE A 95 16.56 7.48 -24.65
CA PHE A 95 16.57 6.04 -24.42
C PHE A 95 17.68 5.62 -23.42
N ILE A 96 18.50 6.58 -22.95
CA ILE A 96 19.59 6.34 -22.01
C ILE A 96 19.04 6.36 -20.58
N THR A 97 19.33 5.32 -19.82
CA THR A 97 19.03 5.22 -18.39
C THR A 97 19.74 6.35 -17.64
N THR A 98 19.01 7.39 -17.24
CA THR A 98 19.53 8.45 -16.37
C THR A 98 19.78 7.88 -14.98
N ARG A 99 21.01 8.01 -14.48
CA ARG A 99 21.38 7.60 -13.12
C ARG A 99 20.58 8.43 -12.10
N SER A 100 20.07 7.78 -11.04
CA SER A 100 19.35 8.46 -9.96
C SER A 100 20.22 9.59 -9.40
N THR A 101 19.73 10.83 -9.48
CA THR A 101 20.39 12.01 -8.90
C THR A 101 20.28 11.98 -7.38
N VAL A 102 21.27 12.52 -6.68
CA VAL A 102 21.29 12.61 -5.20
C VAL A 102 19.99 13.24 -4.68
N HIS A 103 19.23 12.49 -3.88
CA HIS A 103 18.04 12.98 -3.21
C HIS A 103 18.41 13.64 -1.88
N VAL A 104 17.73 14.74 -1.53
CA VAL A 104 17.93 15.42 -0.24
C VAL A 104 17.22 14.61 0.85
N THR A 105 17.98 14.12 1.81
CA THR A 105 17.47 13.41 2.99
C THR A 105 16.89 14.42 3.99
N LEU A 106 15.65 14.21 4.41
CA LEU A 106 15.07 14.85 5.59
C LEU A 106 15.59 14.10 6.82
N GLU A 107 16.39 14.78 7.64
CA GLU A 107 16.84 14.22 8.92
C GLU A 107 15.69 14.27 9.92
N ARG A 108 15.34 13.09 10.46
CA ARG A 108 14.34 12.92 11.52
C ARG A 108 14.95 13.33 12.86
N ASP A 109 15.30 14.60 13.00
CA ASP A 109 15.77 15.10 14.28
C ASP A 109 14.58 15.46 15.15
N SER A 110 14.53 14.83 16.33
CA SER A 110 13.65 15.19 17.44
C SER A 110 13.74 16.69 17.82
N ALA A 111 14.77 17.40 17.35
CA ALA A 111 14.92 18.85 17.43
C ALA A 111 13.85 19.63 16.64
N SER A 112 13.32 19.10 15.53
CA SER A 112 12.30 19.79 14.73
C SER A 112 10.98 20.02 15.47
N ARG A 113 10.67 19.17 16.48
CA ARG A 113 9.50 19.37 17.37
C ARG A 113 9.63 20.63 18.23
N SER A 114 10.85 21.00 18.62
CA SER A 114 11.16 22.18 19.43
C SER A 114 11.51 23.40 18.58
N ASP A 115 12.05 23.23 17.37
CA ASP A 115 12.50 24.35 16.52
C ASP A 115 11.33 25.21 16.00
N MET A 116 10.12 24.65 15.92
CA MET A 116 8.90 25.39 15.57
C MET A 116 8.13 25.94 16.78
N TYR A 117 8.63 25.75 18.00
CA TYR A 117 7.94 26.20 19.21
C TYR A 117 8.06 27.72 19.36
N ASN A 118 7.13 28.43 18.75
CA ASN A 118 7.02 29.87 18.92
C ASN A 118 6.40 30.18 20.30
N MET A 119 7.24 30.55 21.28
CA MET A 119 6.84 30.88 22.65
C MET A 119 5.94 32.12 22.74
N ASP A 120 6.05 33.03 21.77
CA ASP A 120 5.39 34.34 21.80
C ASP A 120 3.96 34.31 21.24
N ALA A 121 3.58 33.24 20.55
CA ALA A 121 2.25 33.10 19.96
C ALA A 121 1.25 32.55 20.99
N SER A 122 0.04 33.14 21.03
CA SER A 122 -1.05 32.63 21.86
C SER A 122 -1.37 31.17 21.52
N ARG A 123 -1.82 30.38 22.51
CA ARG A 123 -2.10 28.93 22.34
C ARG A 123 -3.02 28.60 21.15
N ASN A 124 -3.91 29.51 20.79
CA ASN A 124 -4.92 29.38 19.73
C ASN A 124 -4.74 30.39 18.58
N ALA A 125 -3.56 30.98 18.42
CA ALA A 125 -3.30 31.90 17.32
C ALA A 125 -3.58 31.23 15.96
N ASN A 126 -4.28 31.93 15.05
CA ASN A 126 -4.57 31.48 13.67
C ASN A 126 -5.34 30.16 13.53
N LEU A 127 -6.14 29.76 14.53
CA LEU A 127 -6.88 28.48 14.50
C LEU A 127 -7.72 28.26 13.23
N PHE A 128 -8.53 29.25 12.85
CA PHE A 128 -9.37 29.18 11.66
C PHE A 128 -8.58 29.31 10.37
N THR A 129 -7.55 30.15 10.36
CA THR A 129 -6.66 30.31 9.21
C THR A 129 -5.94 29.00 8.91
N ASP A 130 -5.41 28.31 9.93
CA ASP A 130 -4.77 27.00 9.81
C ASP A 130 -5.78 25.94 9.37
N PHE A 131 -7.01 25.97 9.87
CA PHE A 131 -8.10 25.09 9.44
C PHE A 131 -8.44 25.27 7.96
N PHE A 132 -8.77 26.48 7.51
CA PHE A 132 -9.07 26.75 6.11
C PHE A 132 -7.86 26.49 5.21
N CYS A 133 -6.64 26.73 5.69
CA CYS A 133 -5.42 26.39 4.97
C CYS A 133 -5.28 24.88 4.75
N ALA A 134 -5.64 24.06 5.75
CA ALA A 134 -5.63 22.59 5.66
C ALA A 134 -6.75 22.05 4.76
N PHE A 135 -7.88 22.73 4.67
CA PHE A 135 -8.99 22.39 3.76
C PHE A 135 -8.73 22.68 2.29
N ARG A 136 -7.61 23.34 1.95
CA ARG A 136 -7.30 23.66 0.55
C ARG A 136 -6.91 22.38 -0.20
N PRO A 137 -7.68 21.95 -1.21
CA PRO A 137 -7.38 20.73 -1.96
C PRO A 137 -6.16 20.87 -2.86
N VAL A 138 -5.78 22.11 -3.21
CA VAL A 138 -4.69 22.40 -4.15
C VAL A 138 -3.78 23.47 -3.56
N ALA A 139 -2.48 23.20 -3.53
CA ALA A 139 -1.48 24.19 -3.15
C ALA A 139 -1.39 25.30 -4.22
N LEU A 140 -1.39 26.56 -3.78
CA LEU A 140 -1.31 27.73 -4.67
C LEU A 140 -0.07 27.70 -5.58
N ALA A 141 1.06 27.18 -5.07
CA ALA A 141 2.29 27.06 -5.82
C ALA A 141 2.15 26.08 -7.00
N ASP A 142 1.43 24.98 -6.80
CA ASP A 142 1.20 23.96 -7.82
C ASP A 142 0.18 24.46 -8.86
N TRP A 143 -0.88 25.14 -8.40
CA TRP A 143 -1.88 25.74 -9.28
C TRP A 143 -1.26 26.78 -10.24
N ARG A 144 -0.39 27.65 -9.73
CA ARG A 144 0.26 28.71 -10.52
C ARG A 144 1.15 28.14 -11.63
N LYS A 145 1.76 26.98 -11.40
CA LYS A 145 2.69 26.31 -12.33
C LYS A 145 2.00 25.26 -13.23
N ALA A 146 0.71 24.99 -13.02
CA ALA A 146 -0.01 23.94 -13.73
C ALA A 146 -0.47 24.36 -15.13
N ASN A 147 -0.26 23.47 -16.10
CA ASN A 147 -0.85 23.53 -17.45
C ASN A 147 -2.37 23.34 -17.38
N MET A 148 -3.10 23.70 -18.44
CA MET A 148 -4.57 23.67 -18.48
C MET A 148 -5.14 22.26 -18.13
N LEU A 149 -4.56 21.20 -18.68
CA LEU A 149 -4.96 19.82 -18.36
C LEU A 149 -4.75 19.45 -16.88
N MET A 150 -3.63 19.88 -16.28
CA MET A 150 -3.36 19.63 -14.86
C MET A 150 -4.31 20.42 -13.97
N ARG A 151 -4.74 21.62 -14.38
CA ARG A 151 -5.77 22.39 -13.68
C ARG A 151 -7.12 21.69 -13.71
N ILE A 152 -7.54 21.15 -14.85
CA ILE A 152 -8.76 20.33 -14.94
C ILE A 152 -8.65 19.12 -14.00
N PHE A 153 -7.53 18.41 -14.04
CA PHE A 153 -7.29 17.27 -13.14
C PHE A 153 -7.40 17.67 -11.66
N TYR A 154 -6.81 18.81 -11.26
CA TYR A 154 -6.93 19.30 -9.89
C TYR A 154 -8.36 19.66 -9.50
N ILE A 155 -9.14 20.25 -10.40
CA ILE A 155 -10.56 20.55 -10.16
C ILE A 155 -11.37 19.26 -9.96
N VAL A 156 -11.17 18.26 -10.82
CA VAL A 156 -11.87 16.96 -10.73
C VAL A 156 -11.48 16.21 -9.46
N ARG A 157 -10.21 16.30 -9.05
CA ARG A 157 -9.69 15.67 -7.82
C ARG A 157 -10.12 16.39 -6.55
N ALA A 158 -10.35 17.70 -6.60
CA ALA A 158 -10.65 18.54 -5.44
C ALA A 158 -11.79 18.02 -4.53
N PRO A 159 -12.98 17.64 -5.04
CA PRO A 159 -14.05 17.14 -4.17
C PRO A 159 -13.65 15.88 -3.41
N ALA A 160 -12.97 14.94 -4.07
CA ALA A 160 -12.48 13.72 -3.42
C ALA A 160 -11.44 14.03 -2.34
N VAL A 161 -10.55 14.98 -2.58
CA VAL A 161 -9.56 15.41 -1.59
C VAL A 161 -10.23 16.06 -0.38
N ILE A 162 -11.27 16.88 -0.58
CA ILE A 162 -12.01 17.49 0.53
C ILE A 162 -12.66 16.42 1.42
N VAL A 163 -13.30 15.40 0.82
CA VAL A 163 -13.87 14.27 1.57
C VAL A 163 -12.79 13.53 2.37
N CYS A 164 -11.64 13.24 1.73
CA CYS A 164 -10.52 12.61 2.42
C CYS A 164 -9.96 13.47 3.55
N VAL A 165 -9.83 14.78 3.37
CA VAL A 165 -9.30 15.71 4.39
C VAL A 165 -10.21 15.82 5.60
N ILE A 166 -11.53 15.69 5.45
CA ILE A 166 -12.49 15.72 6.57
C ILE A 166 -12.46 14.43 7.39
N TYR A 167 -12.19 13.31 6.74
CA TYR A 167 -12.30 11.99 7.35
C TYR A 167 -10.96 11.45 7.87
N ILE A 168 -9.88 11.71 7.15
CA ILE A 168 -8.56 11.12 7.38
C ILE A 168 -7.64 12.17 8.05
N PRO A 169 -7.13 11.91 9.27
CA PRO A 169 -6.10 12.75 9.85
C PRO A 169 -4.80 12.67 9.07
N LEU A 170 -4.42 13.79 8.45
CA LEU A 170 -3.15 13.91 7.75
C LEU A 170 -2.00 13.98 8.76
N VAL A 171 -1.13 12.97 8.73
CA VAL A 171 0.17 12.99 9.42
C VAL A 171 1.22 12.88 8.34
N ASP A 172 1.81 14.01 7.98
CA ASP A 172 2.82 14.09 6.92
C ASP A 172 4.04 14.82 7.46
N TYR A 173 5.14 14.09 7.59
CA TYR A 173 6.41 14.60 8.10
C TYR A 173 7.19 15.47 7.09
N GLU A 174 6.76 15.51 5.82
CA GLU A 174 7.33 16.42 4.83
C GLU A 174 6.75 17.84 4.94
N LEU A 175 5.58 17.98 5.57
CA LEU A 175 4.87 19.25 5.73
C LEU A 175 5.23 19.96 7.04
N ASP A 176 5.18 21.29 7.01
CA ASP A 176 5.35 22.12 8.21
C ASP A 176 4.41 21.66 9.33
N LYS A 177 4.91 21.65 10.58
CA LYS A 177 4.21 21.14 11.77
C LYS A 177 3.76 19.66 11.69
N ASN A 178 4.35 18.85 10.81
CA ASN A 178 3.89 17.48 10.50
C ASN A 178 2.44 17.40 10.00
N GLY A 179 1.93 18.48 9.37
CA GLY A 179 0.52 18.59 8.97
C GLY A 179 -0.45 18.88 10.13
N TRP A 180 0.06 19.25 11.32
CA TRP A 180 -0.77 19.51 12.49
C TRP A 180 -1.69 20.73 12.31
N SER A 181 -3.00 20.48 12.36
CA SER A 181 -4.02 21.52 12.52
C SER A 181 -4.94 21.15 13.68
N LYS A 182 -4.93 21.99 14.72
CA LYS A 182 -5.58 21.69 16.00
C LYS A 182 -7.08 21.42 15.86
N LEU A 183 -7.80 22.27 15.14
CA LEU A 183 -9.25 22.16 14.98
C LEU A 183 -9.65 20.93 14.16
N LEU A 184 -8.97 20.69 13.04
CA LEU A 184 -9.22 19.56 12.15
C LEU A 184 -8.94 18.22 12.86
N ASN A 185 -7.83 18.14 13.61
CA ASN A 185 -7.49 16.92 14.33
C ASN A 185 -8.47 16.63 15.49
N CYS A 186 -8.99 17.66 16.18
CA CYS A 186 -10.04 17.47 17.17
C CYS A 186 -11.35 16.99 16.52
N LEU A 187 -11.68 17.51 15.34
CA LEU A 187 -12.81 17.05 14.53
C LEU A 187 -12.62 15.57 14.13
N HIS A 188 -11.41 15.17 13.75
CA HIS A 188 -11.11 13.78 13.35
C HIS A 188 -11.27 12.77 14.48
N ILE A 189 -10.97 13.14 15.74
CA ILE A 189 -11.23 12.28 16.91
C ILE A 189 -12.71 11.88 16.98
N VAL A 190 -13.61 12.77 16.57
CA VAL A 190 -15.06 12.54 16.61
C VAL A 190 -15.54 11.87 15.32
N ILE A 191 -15.14 12.40 14.16
CA ILE A 191 -15.66 11.99 12.85
C ILE A 191 -15.17 10.60 12.44
N ASN A 192 -13.87 10.31 12.57
CA ASN A 192 -13.27 9.08 12.06
C ASN A 192 -13.89 7.81 12.68
N PRO A 193 -13.95 7.65 14.03
CA PRO A 193 -14.59 6.50 14.64
C PRO A 193 -16.11 6.45 14.39
N ALA A 194 -16.80 7.58 14.33
CA ALA A 194 -18.24 7.58 14.06
C ALA A 194 -18.56 7.10 12.64
N ILE A 195 -17.86 7.63 11.63
CA ILE A 195 -18.04 7.22 10.22
C ILE A 195 -17.62 5.77 10.03
N THR A 196 -16.47 5.33 10.57
CA THR A 196 -16.06 3.92 10.47
C THR A 196 -17.09 2.95 11.04
N ILE A 197 -17.72 3.27 12.16
CA ILE A 197 -18.78 2.42 12.76
C ILE A 197 -20.05 2.41 11.90
N ILE A 198 -20.54 3.58 11.49
CA ILE A 198 -21.78 3.68 10.69
C ILE A 198 -21.62 2.93 9.36
N PHE A 199 -20.59 3.27 8.59
CA PHE A 199 -20.37 2.67 7.28
C PHE A 199 -19.92 1.21 7.38
N GLY A 200 -19.09 0.88 8.38
CA GLY A 200 -18.63 -0.49 8.61
C GLY A 200 -19.80 -1.43 8.92
N LYS A 201 -20.73 -1.00 9.78
CA LYS A 201 -21.92 -1.80 10.12
C LYS A 201 -22.87 -1.93 8.94
N ALA A 202 -23.16 -0.82 8.25
CA ALA A 202 -24.05 -0.79 7.09
C ALA A 202 -23.56 -1.67 5.94
N LEU A 203 -22.25 -1.89 5.83
CA LEU A 203 -21.65 -2.71 4.78
C LEU A 203 -21.43 -4.18 5.20
N MET A 204 -20.92 -4.44 6.41
CA MET A 204 -20.58 -5.80 6.87
C MET A 204 -21.82 -6.62 7.24
N PHE A 205 -22.83 -6.03 7.87
CA PHE A 205 -24.03 -6.74 8.34
C PHE A 205 -25.22 -6.58 7.39
N ARG A 206 -24.94 -6.32 6.11
CA ARG A 206 -25.96 -6.08 5.09
C ARG A 206 -26.62 -7.38 4.63
N ASP A 207 -27.95 -7.36 4.55
CA ASP A 207 -28.70 -8.36 3.79
C ASP A 207 -28.41 -8.23 2.29
N ARG A 208 -27.99 -9.32 1.63
CA ARG A 208 -27.57 -9.31 0.21
C ARG A 208 -28.61 -8.75 -0.78
N SER A 209 -29.87 -8.63 -0.38
CA SER A 209 -30.97 -8.16 -1.22
C SER A 209 -31.18 -6.64 -1.19
N ARG A 210 -30.54 -5.90 -0.29
CA ARG A 210 -30.72 -4.44 -0.14
C ARG A 210 -29.42 -3.68 -0.35
N LEU A 211 -29.54 -2.46 -0.87
CA LEU A 211 -28.41 -1.54 -1.02
C LEU A 211 -28.01 -1.00 0.36
N TRP A 212 -26.70 -0.85 0.59
CA TRP A 212 -26.12 -0.52 1.89
C TRP A 212 -26.61 0.83 2.43
N TYR A 213 -26.93 1.79 1.55
CA TYR A 213 -27.38 3.12 1.96
C TYR A 213 -28.74 3.12 2.67
N TYR A 214 -29.55 2.08 2.46
CA TYR A 214 -30.87 1.99 3.09
C TYR A 214 -30.78 1.76 4.60
N ASN A 215 -29.68 1.15 5.06
CA ASN A 215 -29.44 0.85 6.47
C ASN A 215 -28.75 2.00 7.22
N ILE A 216 -28.26 3.04 6.52
CA ILE A 216 -27.57 4.18 7.15
C ILE A 216 -28.43 4.86 8.22
N PRO A 217 -29.72 5.18 7.99
CA PRO A 217 -30.52 5.90 8.98
C PRO A 217 -30.64 5.14 10.31
N ASP A 218 -30.80 3.82 10.24
CA ASP A 218 -30.91 2.94 11.40
C ASP A 218 -29.55 2.77 12.11
N ASP A 219 -28.47 2.75 11.33
CA ASP A 219 -27.10 2.57 11.83
C ASP A 219 -26.47 3.85 12.39
N CYS A 220 -27.01 5.04 12.06
CA CYS A 220 -26.58 6.32 12.62
C CYS A 220 -26.60 6.33 14.16
N ILE A 221 -27.53 5.62 14.79
CA ILE A 221 -27.64 5.50 16.26
C ILE A 221 -26.34 4.96 16.87
N TYR A 222 -25.68 4.02 16.19
CA TYR A 222 -24.43 3.43 16.68
C TYR A 222 -23.24 4.40 16.56
N GLY A 223 -23.27 5.29 15.56
CA GLY A 223 -22.33 6.41 15.47
C GLY A 223 -22.48 7.39 16.63
N PHE A 224 -23.73 7.67 17.04
CA PHE A 224 -23.99 8.53 18.21
C PHE A 224 -23.45 7.94 19.52
N TYR A 225 -23.45 6.61 19.70
CA TYR A 225 -22.80 6.00 20.87
C TYR A 225 -21.29 6.26 20.91
N SER A 226 -20.63 6.35 19.74
CA SER A 226 -19.21 6.70 19.66
C SER A 226 -18.94 8.11 20.22
N PHE A 227 -19.87 9.07 19.99
CA PHE A 227 -19.74 10.45 20.46
C PHE A 227 -19.64 10.59 21.98
N ALA A 228 -20.26 9.68 22.74
CA ALA A 228 -20.18 9.70 24.20
C ALA A 228 -18.74 9.56 24.72
N ILE A 229 -17.89 8.82 23.99
CA ILE A 229 -16.48 8.60 24.35
C ILE A 229 -15.56 9.59 23.62
N THR A 230 -15.83 9.87 22.34
CA THR A 230 -14.93 10.66 21.51
C THR A 230 -15.00 12.17 21.78
N ILE A 231 -16.15 12.70 22.19
CA ILE A 231 -16.31 14.13 22.51
C ILE A 231 -15.47 14.52 23.75
N PRO A 232 -15.53 13.81 24.89
CA PRO A 232 -14.67 14.13 26.04
C PRO A 232 -13.18 14.10 25.69
N ILE A 233 -12.75 13.12 24.89
CA ILE A 233 -11.36 12.98 24.45
C ILE A 233 -10.96 14.14 23.53
N ALA A 234 -11.85 14.57 22.63
CA ALA A 234 -11.62 15.71 21.75
C ALA A 234 -11.50 17.02 22.55
N ILE A 235 -12.35 17.23 23.56
CA ILE A 235 -12.29 18.40 24.46
C ILE A 235 -10.98 18.41 25.26
N PHE A 236 -10.60 17.27 25.84
CA PHE A 236 -9.32 17.13 26.57
C PHE A 236 -8.12 17.43 25.66
N THR A 237 -8.13 16.87 24.45
CA THR A 237 -7.11 17.10 23.42
C THR A 237 -7.05 18.58 23.03
N PHE A 238 -8.20 19.23 22.85
CA PHE A 238 -8.28 20.65 22.50
C PHE A 238 -7.71 21.55 23.60
N TRP A 239 -7.92 21.21 24.87
CA TRP A 239 -7.40 22.01 25.99
C TRP A 239 -5.90 21.80 26.21
N HIS A 240 -5.43 20.56 26.08
CA HIS A 240 -4.02 20.23 26.26
C HIS A 240 -3.14 20.65 25.07
N SER A 241 -3.68 20.64 23.85
CA SER A 241 -2.90 20.88 22.63
C SER A 241 -2.70 22.37 22.31
N ARG A 242 -1.55 22.70 21.71
CA ARG A 242 -1.22 24.03 21.18
C ARG A 242 -1.23 24.02 19.64
N THR A 243 -1.41 25.20 19.05
CA THR A 243 -1.46 25.36 17.58
C THR A 243 -0.06 25.41 16.95
N SER A 244 0.96 25.78 17.73
CA SER A 244 2.33 26.00 17.24
C SER A 244 3.18 24.73 17.12
N ALA A 245 2.87 23.69 17.91
CA ALA A 245 3.67 22.46 17.96
C ALA A 245 2.77 21.21 18.05
N PRO A 246 3.13 20.10 17.37
CA PRO A 246 2.39 18.86 17.46
C PRO A 246 2.52 18.25 18.87
N PRO A 247 1.44 17.71 19.45
CA PRO A 247 1.47 17.12 20.78
C PRO A 247 2.25 15.79 20.81
N ALA A 248 2.70 15.36 22.00
CA ALA A 248 3.45 14.10 22.15
C ALA A 248 2.67 12.86 21.65
N TYR A 249 1.33 12.87 21.79
CA TYR A 249 0.44 11.81 21.30
C TYR A 249 0.11 11.90 19.79
N HIS A 250 0.80 12.75 19.02
CA HIS A 250 0.56 12.87 17.58
C HIS A 250 0.70 11.53 16.82
N TRP A 251 1.46 10.57 17.34
CA TRP A 251 1.57 9.22 16.78
C TRP A 251 0.24 8.44 16.79
N LEU A 252 -0.70 8.73 17.71
CA LEU A 252 -2.02 8.10 17.73
C LEU A 252 -2.85 8.44 16.48
N TYR A 253 -2.66 9.64 15.93
CA TYR A 253 -3.31 10.05 14.69
C TYR A 253 -2.82 9.24 13.48
N ILE A 254 -1.62 8.66 13.54
CA ILE A 254 -1.12 7.74 12.50
C ILE A 254 -1.98 6.47 12.48
N ILE A 255 -2.32 5.93 13.65
CA ILE A 255 -3.21 4.77 13.76
C ILE A 255 -4.60 5.12 13.22
N MET A 256 -5.15 6.29 13.58
CA MET A 256 -6.44 6.75 13.04
C MET A 256 -6.41 6.97 11.52
N ASN A 257 -5.31 7.50 10.99
CA ASN A 257 -5.08 7.66 9.54
C ASN A 257 -5.09 6.29 8.86
N LEU A 258 -4.32 5.33 9.39
CA LEU A 258 -4.26 3.96 8.87
C LEU A 258 -5.64 3.32 8.85
N THR A 259 -6.35 3.33 9.98
CA THR A 259 -7.69 2.75 10.07
C THR A 259 -8.67 3.44 9.11
N GLY A 260 -8.72 4.77 9.10
CA GLY A 260 -9.61 5.54 8.24
C GLY A 260 -9.37 5.28 6.75
N SER A 261 -8.11 5.35 6.31
CA SER A 261 -7.73 5.10 4.91
C SER A 261 -8.00 3.66 4.46
N MET A 262 -7.76 2.66 5.32
CA MET A 262 -8.09 1.26 5.02
C MET A 262 -9.59 1.06 4.84
N PHE A 263 -10.41 1.61 5.74
CA PHE A 263 -11.87 1.51 5.63
C PHE A 263 -12.41 2.19 4.38
N LEU A 264 -11.92 3.40 4.04
CA LEU A 264 -12.34 4.10 2.82
C LEU A 264 -11.96 3.33 1.57
N THR A 265 -10.74 2.79 1.52
CA THR A 265 -10.25 1.98 0.40
C THR A 265 -11.09 0.72 0.24
N PHE A 266 -11.39 0.01 1.33
CA PHE A 266 -12.25 -1.17 1.31
C PHE A 266 -13.66 -0.85 0.78
N HIS A 267 -14.27 0.25 1.25
CA HIS A 267 -15.58 0.68 0.78
C HIS A 267 -15.59 1.00 -0.72
N CYS A 268 -14.62 1.79 -1.18
CA CYS A 268 -14.46 2.09 -2.61
C CYS A 268 -14.24 0.83 -3.45
N ALA A 269 -13.44 -0.12 -2.97
CA ALA A 269 -13.18 -1.38 -3.66
C ALA A 269 -14.45 -2.24 -3.80
N CYS A 270 -15.28 -2.32 -2.75
CA CYS A 270 -16.56 -3.02 -2.80
C CYS A 270 -17.50 -2.41 -3.84
N GLU A 271 -17.66 -1.08 -3.86
CA GLU A 271 -18.53 -0.38 -4.80
C GLU A 271 -18.03 -0.52 -6.25
N ILE A 272 -16.73 -0.36 -6.49
CA ILE A 272 -16.13 -0.55 -7.81
C ILE A 272 -16.35 -1.99 -8.32
N SER A 273 -16.20 -2.99 -7.45
CA SER A 273 -16.44 -4.40 -7.81
C SER A 273 -17.90 -4.66 -8.20
N LEU A 274 -18.86 -4.09 -7.46
CA LEU A 274 -20.29 -4.18 -7.77
C LEU A 274 -20.64 -3.49 -9.10
N ILE A 275 -20.12 -2.28 -9.34
CA ILE A 275 -20.32 -1.56 -10.60
C ILE A 275 -19.75 -2.38 -11.76
N MET A 276 -18.56 -2.97 -11.59
CA MET A 276 -17.95 -3.81 -12.62
C MET A 276 -18.77 -5.07 -12.92
N ASP A 277 -19.41 -5.68 -11.91
CA ASP A 277 -20.31 -6.83 -12.11
C ASP A 277 -21.57 -6.43 -12.89
N VAL A 278 -22.18 -5.29 -12.56
CA VAL A 278 -23.34 -4.75 -13.29
C VAL A 278 -22.97 -4.42 -14.73
N CYS A 279 -21.82 -3.76 -14.96
CA CYS A 279 -21.30 -3.49 -16.30
C CYS A 279 -21.04 -4.79 -17.08
N GLY A 280 -20.46 -5.81 -16.43
CA GLY A 280 -20.23 -7.13 -17.03
C GLY A 280 -21.54 -7.79 -17.46
N HIS A 281 -22.58 -7.71 -16.62
CA HIS A 281 -23.91 -8.23 -16.94
C HIS A 281 -24.54 -7.51 -18.14
N ILE A 282 -24.49 -6.17 -18.17
CA ILE A 282 -25.03 -5.35 -19.28
C ILE A 282 -24.30 -5.65 -20.60
N LEU A 283 -22.97 -5.77 -20.56
CA LEU A 283 -22.13 -6.07 -21.73
C LEU A 283 -22.15 -7.56 -22.12
N LYS A 284 -22.92 -8.41 -21.42
CA LYS A 284 -22.97 -9.87 -21.60
C LYS A 284 -21.58 -10.52 -21.57
N VAL A 285 -20.70 -9.99 -20.71
CA VAL A 285 -19.35 -10.52 -20.50
C VAL A 285 -19.42 -11.52 -19.33
N PRO A 286 -18.89 -12.75 -19.47
CA PRO A 286 -18.85 -13.70 -18.37
C PRO A 286 -18.12 -13.14 -17.14
N SER A 287 -18.63 -13.42 -15.95
CA SER A 287 -18.04 -12.98 -14.67
C SER A 287 -16.58 -13.41 -14.53
N ASP A 288 -16.25 -14.61 -15.00
CA ASP A 288 -14.91 -15.18 -14.90
C ASP A 288 -13.91 -14.41 -15.76
N PHE A 289 -14.31 -14.04 -16.98
CA PHE A 289 -13.48 -13.22 -17.87
C PHE A 289 -13.28 -11.81 -17.29
N MET A 290 -14.34 -11.21 -16.74
CA MET A 290 -14.27 -9.89 -16.10
C MET A 290 -13.36 -9.89 -14.87
N GLY A 291 -13.42 -10.96 -14.07
CA GLY A 291 -12.57 -11.18 -12.89
C GLY A 291 -11.08 -11.19 -13.24
N VAL A 292 -10.74 -11.94 -14.29
CA VAL A 292 -9.35 -12.23 -14.70
C VAL A 292 -8.71 -11.07 -15.49
N THR A 293 -9.52 -10.19 -16.08
CA THR A 293 -9.06 -9.05 -16.89
C THR A 293 -9.25 -7.72 -16.15
N VAL A 294 -10.44 -7.13 -16.23
CA VAL A 294 -10.67 -5.75 -15.79
C VAL A 294 -10.60 -5.62 -14.27
N LYS A 295 -11.16 -6.58 -13.51
CA LYS A 295 -11.10 -6.56 -12.04
C LYS A 295 -9.66 -6.73 -11.53
N ALA A 296 -8.90 -7.67 -12.09
CA ALA A 296 -7.49 -7.86 -11.75
C ALA A 296 -6.63 -6.62 -12.05
N VAL A 297 -6.83 -5.96 -13.21
CA VAL A 297 -6.16 -4.69 -13.53
C VAL A 297 -6.53 -3.60 -12.53
N ALA A 298 -7.83 -3.44 -12.24
CA ALA A 298 -8.32 -2.40 -11.35
C ALA A 298 -7.73 -2.51 -9.94
N ASP A 299 -7.59 -3.75 -9.44
CA ASP A 299 -7.01 -4.04 -8.13
C ASP A 299 -5.49 -3.76 -8.07
N SER A 300 -4.78 -3.94 -9.19
CA SER A 300 -3.32 -3.75 -9.26
C SER A 300 -2.86 -2.32 -9.60
N ILE A 301 -3.76 -1.44 -10.07
CA ILE A 301 -3.42 -0.04 -10.41
C ILE A 301 -2.93 0.76 -9.19
N PRO A 302 -3.59 0.72 -8.01
CA PRO A 302 -3.11 1.43 -6.83
C PRO A 302 -1.68 1.04 -6.44
N ASP A 303 -1.37 -0.26 -6.46
CA ASP A 303 -0.04 -0.77 -6.17
C ASP A 303 1.00 -0.29 -7.19
N LEU A 304 0.64 -0.26 -8.47
CA LEU A 304 1.49 0.29 -9.52
C LEU A 304 1.81 1.78 -9.27
N ILE A 305 0.82 2.58 -8.88
CA ILE A 305 0.99 4.01 -8.61
C ILE A 305 1.90 4.23 -7.39
N VAL A 306 1.67 3.49 -6.30
CA VAL A 306 2.46 3.59 -5.07
C VAL A 306 3.91 3.18 -5.33
N ASN A 307 4.15 2.01 -5.94
CA ASN A 307 5.50 1.54 -6.23
C ASN A 307 6.24 2.44 -7.24
N THR A 308 5.53 2.98 -8.24
CA THR A 308 6.11 3.96 -9.16
C THR A 308 6.50 5.24 -8.43
N SER A 309 5.64 5.74 -7.53
CA SER A 309 5.94 6.94 -6.75
C SER A 309 7.16 6.74 -5.85
N MET A 310 7.29 5.57 -5.21
CA MET A 310 8.44 5.22 -4.37
C MET A 310 9.73 5.10 -5.19
N ALA A 311 9.67 4.52 -6.39
CA ALA A 311 10.81 4.45 -7.30
C ALA A 311 11.23 5.86 -7.75
N LEU A 312 10.29 6.75 -8.05
CA LEU A 312 10.56 8.15 -8.42
C LEU A 312 11.14 8.98 -7.26
N LEU A 313 10.86 8.60 -6.02
CA LEU A 313 11.45 9.20 -4.82
C LEU A 313 12.89 8.75 -4.57
N GLY A 314 13.40 7.76 -5.30
CA GLY A 314 14.74 7.20 -5.12
C GLY A 314 14.78 5.91 -4.31
N TYR A 315 13.62 5.36 -3.89
CA TYR A 315 13.52 4.09 -3.17
C TYR A 315 13.29 2.90 -4.10
N GLU A 316 14.11 2.79 -5.15
CA GLU A 316 14.00 1.76 -6.18
C GLU A 316 14.07 0.32 -5.62
N LYS A 317 15.01 0.05 -4.70
CA LYS A 317 15.12 -1.27 -4.05
C LYS A 317 13.88 -1.63 -3.23
N MET A 318 13.32 -0.65 -2.51
CA MET A 318 12.13 -0.83 -1.68
C MET A 318 10.90 -1.05 -2.54
N ALA A 319 10.71 -0.26 -3.61
CA ALA A 319 9.61 -0.40 -4.55
C ALA A 319 9.61 -1.77 -5.23
N TYR A 320 10.79 -2.28 -5.62
CA TYR A 320 10.92 -3.62 -6.20
C TYR A 320 10.54 -4.72 -5.19
N ALA A 321 11.06 -4.65 -3.97
CA ALA A 321 10.72 -5.59 -2.90
C ALA A 321 9.23 -5.55 -2.54
N ALA A 322 8.64 -4.35 -2.45
CA ALA A 322 7.24 -4.15 -2.15
C ALA A 322 6.31 -4.70 -3.25
N SER A 323 6.70 -4.59 -4.52
CA SER A 323 5.90 -5.14 -5.64
C SER A 323 5.80 -6.67 -5.61
N ILE A 324 6.89 -7.36 -5.24
CA ILE A 324 6.90 -8.82 -5.11
C ILE A 324 6.20 -9.25 -3.82
N GLY A 325 6.50 -8.57 -2.70
CA GLY A 325 5.94 -8.90 -1.39
C GLY A 325 4.43 -8.70 -1.30
N SER A 326 3.90 -7.63 -1.91
CA SER A 326 2.44 -7.37 -2.00
C SER A 326 1.72 -8.48 -2.76
N SER A 327 2.22 -8.87 -3.93
CA SER A 327 1.66 -9.96 -4.74
C SER A 327 1.66 -11.29 -4.00
N PHE A 328 2.76 -11.63 -3.33
CA PHE A 328 2.87 -12.86 -2.54
C PHE A 328 1.91 -12.88 -1.35
N CYS A 329 1.84 -11.77 -0.61
CA CYS A 329 0.93 -11.60 0.51
C CYS A 329 -0.55 -11.70 0.07
N ALA A 330 -0.92 -11.02 -1.02
CA ALA A 330 -2.26 -11.04 -1.57
C ALA A 330 -2.65 -12.46 -2.02
N LEU A 331 -1.76 -13.19 -2.71
CA LEU A 331 -2.03 -14.57 -3.11
C LEU A 331 -2.30 -15.48 -1.92
N ILE A 332 -1.43 -15.48 -0.91
CA ILE A 332 -1.59 -16.38 0.25
C ILE A 332 -2.79 -16.00 1.10
N LEU A 333 -2.94 -14.72 1.46
CA LEU A 333 -4.04 -14.28 2.32
C LEU A 333 -5.38 -14.44 1.61
N THR A 334 -5.53 -13.98 0.38
CA THR A 334 -6.81 -14.06 -0.34
C THR A 334 -7.19 -15.52 -0.58
N THR A 335 -6.27 -16.37 -1.05
CA THR A 335 -6.61 -17.80 -1.25
C THR A 335 -6.97 -18.47 0.05
N SER A 336 -6.18 -18.28 1.12
CA SER A 336 -6.44 -18.87 2.43
C SER A 336 -7.78 -18.43 3.02
N THR A 337 -8.10 -17.13 2.94
CA THR A 337 -9.37 -16.59 3.44
C THR A 337 -10.55 -17.10 2.61
N VAL A 338 -10.44 -17.19 1.29
CA VAL A 338 -11.51 -17.75 0.44
C VAL A 338 -11.73 -19.23 0.73
N MET A 339 -10.66 -20.01 0.92
CA MET A 339 -10.74 -21.42 1.27
C MET A 339 -11.39 -21.63 2.65
N ALA A 340 -10.95 -20.87 3.65
CA ALA A 340 -11.53 -20.89 4.99
C ALA A 340 -13.02 -20.51 4.95
N ALA A 341 -13.39 -19.45 4.22
CA ALA A 341 -14.78 -19.02 4.08
C ALA A 341 -15.66 -20.09 3.39
N LYS A 342 -15.19 -20.69 2.28
CA LYS A 342 -15.91 -21.78 1.59
C LYS A 342 -16.10 -22.99 2.50
N SER A 343 -15.07 -23.36 3.25
CA SER A 343 -15.13 -24.49 4.18
C SER A 343 -16.10 -24.25 5.34
N LEU A 344 -16.10 -23.03 5.92
CA LEU A 344 -17.09 -22.63 6.94
C LEU A 344 -18.53 -22.60 6.41
N THR A 345 -18.73 -22.40 5.10
CA THR A 345 -20.05 -22.45 4.46
C THR A 345 -20.47 -23.87 4.05
N GLY A 346 -19.69 -24.89 4.41
CA GLY A 346 -19.98 -26.30 4.09
C GLY A 346 -19.82 -26.68 2.61
N LYS A 347 -19.14 -25.86 1.80
CA LYS A 347 -18.87 -26.18 0.39
C LYS A 347 -17.57 -26.98 0.28
N ILE A 348 -17.61 -28.10 -0.45
CA ILE A 348 -16.42 -28.91 -0.76
C ILE A 348 -15.46 -28.04 -1.59
N VAL A 349 -14.23 -27.89 -1.09
CA VAL A 349 -13.18 -27.12 -1.76
C VAL A 349 -12.35 -28.11 -2.59
N THR A 350 -12.66 -28.22 -3.87
CA THR A 350 -11.85 -28.98 -4.82
C THR A 350 -10.85 -28.04 -5.50
N ALA A 351 -9.61 -28.50 -5.74
CA ALA A 351 -8.57 -27.74 -6.42
C ALA A 351 -9.01 -27.17 -7.78
N SER A 352 -9.79 -27.94 -8.55
CA SER A 352 -10.39 -27.51 -9.83
C SER A 352 -11.41 -26.38 -9.69
N SER A 353 -12.13 -26.30 -8.56
CA SER A 353 -13.08 -25.21 -8.29
C SER A 353 -12.40 -23.88 -7.95
N MET A 354 -11.10 -23.92 -7.61
CA MET A 354 -10.32 -22.75 -7.20
C MET A 354 -9.49 -22.18 -8.35
N THR A 355 -8.95 -23.01 -9.24
CA THR A 355 -8.20 -22.56 -10.43
C THR A 355 -9.13 -21.98 -11.49
N GLY A 356 -10.35 -22.53 -11.64
CA GLY A 356 -11.32 -22.04 -12.62
C GLY A 356 -10.83 -22.14 -14.07
N ARG A 357 -11.63 -21.64 -15.01
CA ARG A 357 -11.40 -21.85 -16.46
C ARG A 357 -10.15 -21.16 -17.02
N TYR A 358 -9.68 -20.11 -16.37
CA TYR A 358 -8.53 -19.31 -16.82
C TYR A 358 -7.28 -19.48 -15.96
N GLY A 359 -7.39 -20.21 -14.83
CA GLY A 359 -6.31 -20.31 -13.84
C GLY A 359 -5.05 -20.96 -14.38
N ASP A 360 -5.19 -22.05 -15.14
CA ASP A 360 -4.03 -22.79 -15.66
C ASP A 360 -3.22 -21.95 -16.67
N ASN A 361 -3.90 -21.19 -17.52
CA ASN A 361 -3.26 -20.25 -18.45
C ASN A 361 -2.51 -19.15 -17.69
N ALA A 362 -3.14 -18.59 -16.66
CA ALA A 362 -2.54 -17.56 -15.82
C ALA A 362 -1.32 -18.09 -15.05
N TYR A 363 -1.39 -19.33 -14.54
CA TYR A 363 -0.31 -19.99 -13.82
C TYR A 363 0.94 -20.17 -14.69
N ILE A 364 0.78 -20.68 -15.92
CA ILE A 364 1.90 -20.85 -16.86
C ILE A 364 2.58 -19.51 -17.15
N LEU A 365 1.79 -18.45 -17.38
CA LEU A 365 2.32 -17.13 -17.72
C LEU A 365 2.95 -16.42 -16.53
N ILE A 366 2.45 -16.64 -15.31
CA ILE A 366 3.11 -16.18 -14.08
C ILE A 366 4.45 -16.88 -13.89
N ILE A 367 4.54 -18.20 -14.09
CA ILE A 367 5.82 -18.94 -14.02
C ILE A 367 6.80 -18.39 -15.05
N LEU A 368 6.35 -18.20 -16.30
CA LEU A 368 7.18 -17.61 -17.34
C LEU A 368 7.68 -16.22 -16.94
N GLY A 369 6.82 -15.40 -16.35
CA GLY A 369 7.17 -14.09 -15.81
C GLY A 369 8.25 -14.16 -14.73
N ILE A 370 8.08 -15.05 -13.74
CA ILE A 370 9.03 -15.22 -12.62
C ILE A 370 10.37 -15.79 -13.11
N LEU A 371 10.36 -16.77 -14.02
CA LEU A 371 11.57 -17.30 -14.63
C LEU A 371 12.31 -16.23 -15.44
N SER A 372 11.58 -15.40 -16.17
CA SER A 372 12.16 -14.29 -16.93
C SER A 372 12.76 -13.23 -15.99
N THR A 373 12.07 -12.86 -14.90
CA THR A 373 12.63 -11.91 -13.93
C THR A 373 13.87 -12.48 -13.24
N LEU A 374 13.86 -13.76 -12.87
CA LEU A 374 15.02 -14.45 -12.31
C LEU A 374 16.21 -14.43 -13.30
N LEU A 375 15.99 -14.81 -14.56
CA LEU A 375 17.02 -14.80 -15.60
C LEU A 375 17.64 -13.41 -15.76
N TRP A 376 16.84 -12.36 -15.75
CA TRP A 376 17.35 -11.00 -15.87
C TRP A 376 18.09 -10.51 -14.64
N THR A 377 17.61 -10.81 -13.43
CA THR A 377 18.33 -10.45 -12.21
C THR A 377 19.73 -11.07 -12.19
N ALA A 378 19.86 -12.31 -12.69
CA ALA A 378 21.14 -13.00 -12.87
C ALA A 378 22.02 -12.36 -13.96
N LEU A 379 21.45 -11.99 -15.12
CA LEU A 379 22.21 -11.41 -16.24
C LEU A 379 22.61 -9.94 -16.04
N LEU A 380 21.82 -9.16 -15.31
CA LEU A 380 21.97 -7.71 -15.20
C LEU A 380 22.62 -7.27 -13.88
N ASN A 381 23.15 -8.19 -13.07
CA ASN A 381 23.75 -7.91 -11.76
C ASN A 381 22.86 -6.98 -10.91
N PHE A 382 21.56 -7.29 -10.83
CA PHE A 382 20.55 -6.52 -10.09
C PHE A 382 20.39 -5.04 -10.52
N ASN A 383 20.85 -4.67 -11.72
CA ASN A 383 20.67 -3.32 -12.25
C ASN A 383 19.38 -3.21 -13.07
N ALA A 384 18.41 -2.44 -12.56
CA ALA A 384 17.12 -2.23 -13.21
C ALA A 384 17.25 -1.34 -14.45
N ARG A 385 17.15 -1.94 -15.64
CA ARG A 385 17.09 -1.22 -16.93
C ARG A 385 15.65 -1.05 -17.40
N ARG A 386 15.36 0.03 -18.14
CA ARG A 386 14.01 0.28 -18.72
C ARG A 386 13.52 -0.85 -19.64
N SER A 387 14.44 -1.57 -20.30
CA SER A 387 14.12 -2.72 -21.15
C SER A 387 13.44 -3.87 -20.39
N VAL A 388 13.80 -4.06 -19.12
CA VAL A 388 13.21 -5.07 -18.24
C VAL A 388 11.72 -4.77 -18.01
N GLY A 389 11.40 -3.51 -17.69
CA GLY A 389 10.01 -3.07 -17.52
C GLY A 389 9.18 -3.21 -18.79
N LEU A 390 9.73 -2.87 -19.96
CA LEU A 390 9.05 -3.02 -21.24
C LEU A 390 8.74 -4.48 -21.57
N PHE A 391 9.67 -5.40 -21.32
CA PHE A 391 9.40 -6.81 -21.56
C PHE A 391 8.40 -7.39 -20.55
N SER A 392 8.44 -7.00 -19.27
CA SER A 392 7.41 -7.43 -18.32
C SER A 392 6.00 -6.96 -18.73
N MET A 393 5.89 -5.72 -19.23
CA MET A 393 4.64 -5.22 -19.81
C MET A 393 4.21 -6.00 -21.05
N PHE A 394 5.17 -6.45 -21.87
CA PHE A 394 4.89 -7.28 -23.03
C PHE A 394 4.36 -8.68 -22.64
N ILE A 395 4.94 -9.34 -21.62
CA ILE A 395 4.39 -10.62 -21.10
C ILE A 395 2.95 -10.42 -20.64
N TYR A 396 2.66 -9.33 -19.93
CA TYR A 396 1.32 -9.04 -19.45
C TYR A 396 0.33 -8.75 -20.60
N LEU A 397 0.76 -8.02 -21.63
CA LEU A 397 -0.04 -7.78 -22.83
C LEU A 397 -0.35 -9.09 -23.57
N LEU A 398 0.64 -9.98 -23.67
CA LEU A 398 0.50 -11.30 -24.26
C LEU A 398 -0.53 -12.14 -23.48
N TYR A 399 -0.50 -12.10 -22.14
CA TYR A 399 -1.54 -12.72 -21.30
C TYR A 399 -2.95 -12.19 -21.62
N LEU A 400 -3.13 -10.87 -21.73
CA LEU A 400 -4.43 -10.30 -22.09
C LEU A 400 -4.90 -10.75 -23.48
N ILE A 401 -3.99 -10.85 -24.44
CA ILE A 401 -4.30 -11.38 -25.79
C ILE A 401 -4.77 -12.84 -25.69
N PHE A 402 -4.07 -13.68 -24.93
CA PHE A 402 -4.48 -15.08 -24.72
C PHE A 402 -5.88 -15.19 -24.13
N VAL A 403 -6.18 -14.41 -23.09
CA VAL A 403 -7.51 -14.42 -22.44
C VAL A 403 -8.61 -13.97 -23.41
N VAL A 404 -8.35 -12.97 -24.26
CA VAL A 404 -9.28 -12.53 -25.31
C VAL A 404 -9.47 -13.61 -26.39
N LEU A 405 -8.41 -14.30 -26.81
CA LEU A 405 -8.48 -15.37 -27.81
C LEU A 405 -9.23 -16.61 -27.30
N ILE A 406 -9.07 -16.96 -26.02
CA ILE A 406 -9.86 -18.00 -25.35
C ILE A 406 -11.33 -17.62 -25.35
N ARG A 407 -11.66 -16.36 -25.02
CA ARG A 407 -13.04 -15.87 -25.08
C ARG A 407 -13.62 -15.93 -26.49
N ALA A 408 -12.81 -15.66 -27.51
CA ALA A 408 -13.21 -15.74 -28.92
C ALA A 408 -13.38 -17.20 -29.42
N GLY A 409 -12.99 -18.20 -28.62
CA GLY A 409 -13.07 -19.61 -28.98
C GLY A 409 -12.04 -20.04 -30.03
N ILE A 410 -11.01 -19.23 -30.28
CA ILE A 410 -9.96 -19.51 -31.27
C ILE A 410 -8.90 -20.46 -30.69
N ILE A 411 -8.62 -20.32 -29.39
CA ILE A 411 -7.62 -21.13 -28.67
C ILE A 411 -8.32 -21.91 -27.57
N HIS A 412 -8.01 -23.21 -27.50
CA HIS A 412 -8.49 -24.07 -26.43
C HIS A 412 -7.82 -23.71 -25.09
N GLN A 413 -8.60 -23.71 -24.02
CA GLN A 413 -8.11 -23.49 -22.66
C GLN A 413 -7.13 -24.62 -22.26
N PHE A 414 -6.05 -24.33 -21.53
CA PHE A 414 -5.16 -25.39 -21.01
C PHE A 414 -5.80 -26.21 -19.88
N ALA A 415 -7.00 -25.85 -19.43
CA ALA A 415 -7.77 -26.61 -18.46
C ALA A 415 -8.33 -27.91 -19.09
N TYR A 416 -8.39 -28.97 -18.29
CA TYR A 416 -8.99 -30.24 -18.70
C TYR A 416 -10.46 -30.03 -19.11
N ASP A 417 -10.82 -30.50 -20.31
CA ASP A 417 -12.21 -30.51 -20.78
C ASP A 417 -13.05 -31.46 -19.92
N SER A 418 -14.13 -30.95 -19.33
CA SER A 418 -15.12 -31.78 -18.63
C SER A 418 -15.79 -32.81 -19.55
N PHE A 419 -15.72 -32.61 -20.87
CA PHE A 419 -16.23 -33.57 -21.86
C PHE A 419 -15.40 -34.86 -21.94
N LEU A 420 -14.16 -34.85 -21.45
CA LEU A 420 -13.28 -36.02 -21.43
C LEU A 420 -13.32 -36.78 -20.08
N SER A 421 -13.85 -36.19 -19.00
CA SER A 421 -14.02 -36.90 -17.72
C SER A 421 -15.17 -37.89 -17.74
N ASP A 422 -16.29 -37.55 -18.41
CA ASP A 422 -17.44 -38.47 -18.56
C ASP A 422 -17.13 -39.71 -19.42
N ALA A 423 -16.04 -39.69 -20.19
CA ALA A 423 -15.58 -40.84 -20.97
C ALA A 423 -14.65 -41.78 -20.19
N TYR A 424 -14.20 -41.38 -18.99
CA TYR A 424 -13.18 -42.09 -18.21
C TYR A 424 -13.60 -42.42 -16.76
N GLU A 425 -14.81 -42.06 -16.33
CA GLU A 425 -15.41 -42.60 -15.10
C GLU A 425 -16.25 -43.85 -15.45
N PRO A 426 -15.89 -45.06 -14.97
CA PRO A 426 -16.72 -46.26 -15.08
C PRO A 426 -17.95 -46.25 -14.16
#